data_AF-K2CFW6-F1
#
_entry.id   AF-K2CFW6-F1
#
_cell.length_a   1.000
_cell.length_b   1.000
_cell.length_c   1.000
_cell.angle_alpha   90.00
_cell.angle_beta   90.00
_cell.angle_gamma   90.00
#
_symmetry.space_group_name_H-M   'P 1'
#
loop_
_entity.id
_entity.type
_entity.pdbx_description
1 polymer ?
#
loop_
_entity_poly.entity_id
_entity_poly.type
_entity_poly.pdbx_seq_one_letter_code
_entity_poly.pdbx_strand_id
1 'polypeptide(L)'
;MLYTVIVPLIFFSVANAIVSIGELKRLRKILMNMMGTFIFSGSVAAIFMIVFVIMFPPTQGVVLKLTQTVTVQSINIGDQITNMLTVPDLTKLFLPGNMLALIFVAILVGIATTMTGEKGKPFADFLQAGAEIFMKLITFIMYYAPVGFFAFFAVLVAKLGPTLFESYVRTTVIYYAAGVIYFIVGFTFFAFLSGKNAGVKTFWKNVTAPAMTALATCSSAASIPVNLQAVRNMHVASEINETVIPLGTILHKQGSILGGVLKIAFLFGIFHMSFLTPFALGSTWLVAILVGTVMGAIPSGGMLGEMLILSVYGFPPQALFVIATISIIIDPLATVLNVVGNTVCALLIARLMAVKKVFIKSTVASI
;
A
#
# COMPACT_ATOMS: atom_id res chain seq x y z
N MET A 1 -9.86 -11.51 19.01
CA MET A 1 -8.99 -12.45 18.29
C MET A 1 -8.26 -11.79 17.14
N LEU A 2 -8.95 -11.29 16.09
CA LEU A 2 -8.27 -10.58 15.00
C LEU A 2 -7.40 -9.40 15.49
N TYR A 3 -7.94 -8.52 16.34
CA TYR A 3 -7.15 -7.43 16.94
C TYR A 3 -6.01 -7.87 17.85
N THR A 4 -6.09 -9.07 18.42
CA THR A 4 -5.05 -9.60 19.30
C THR A 4 -3.85 -10.11 18.50
N VAL A 5 -4.09 -10.67 17.32
CA VAL A 5 -3.05 -11.24 16.45
C VAL A 5 -2.46 -10.19 15.50
N ILE A 6 -3.25 -9.19 15.08
CA ILE A 6 -2.80 -8.19 14.11
C ILE A 6 -1.66 -7.31 14.64
N VAL A 7 -1.71 -6.89 15.90
CA VAL A 7 -0.71 -5.99 16.50
C VAL A 7 0.69 -6.62 16.43
N PRO A 8 0.94 -7.80 17.04
CA PRO A 8 2.25 -8.44 16.94
C PRO A 8 2.61 -8.80 15.49
N LEU A 9 1.64 -9.22 14.68
CA LEU A 9 1.90 -9.51 13.27
C LEU A 9 2.44 -8.31 12.49
N ILE A 10 1.86 -7.12 12.68
CA ILE A 10 2.33 -5.89 12.05
C ILE A 10 3.75 -5.59 12.50
N PHE A 11 4.04 -5.67 13.80
CA PHE A 11 5.40 -5.45 14.30
C PHE A 11 6.42 -6.37 13.63
N PHE A 12 6.20 -7.69 13.69
CA PHE A 12 7.13 -8.67 13.12
C PHE A 12 7.27 -8.51 11.62
N SER A 13 6.15 -8.32 10.91
CA SER A 13 6.15 -8.25 9.46
C SER A 13 6.80 -6.99 8.92
N VAL A 14 6.52 -5.83 9.53
CA VAL A 14 7.13 -4.55 9.14
C VAL A 14 8.63 -4.59 9.42
N ALA A 15 9.04 -5.03 10.61
CA ALA A 15 10.46 -5.12 10.96
C ALA A 15 11.19 -6.09 10.04
N ASN A 16 10.64 -7.28 9.80
CA ASN A 16 11.20 -8.27 8.88
C ASN A 16 11.32 -7.72 7.45
N ALA A 17 10.30 -7.03 6.93
CA ALA A 17 10.33 -6.45 5.59
C ALA A 17 11.50 -5.46 5.42
N ILE A 18 11.79 -4.63 6.44
CA ILE A 18 12.94 -3.73 6.41
C ILE A 18 14.26 -4.50 6.45
N VAL A 19 14.35 -5.56 7.26
CA VAL A 19 15.54 -6.41 7.35
C VAL A 19 15.86 -7.08 6.02
N SER A 20 14.87 -7.67 5.36
CA SER A 20 15.05 -8.35 4.07
C SER A 20 15.56 -7.41 2.96
N ILE A 21 15.20 -6.12 3.01
CA ILE A 21 15.73 -5.10 2.07
C ILE A 21 17.21 -4.82 2.35
N GLY A 22 17.62 -4.85 3.62
CA GLY A 22 18.95 -4.52 4.09
C GLY A 22 20.06 -5.50 3.68
N GLU A 23 19.73 -6.78 3.48
CA GLU A 23 20.70 -7.82 3.13
C GLU A 23 21.28 -7.67 1.70
N LEU A 24 20.59 -6.93 0.84
CA LEU A 24 20.94 -6.72 -0.57
C LEU A 24 22.04 -5.65 -0.78
N LYS A 25 23.14 -5.72 0.01
CA LYS A 25 24.22 -4.71 0.06
C LYS A 25 24.80 -4.33 -1.32
N ARG A 26 24.91 -5.30 -2.25
CA ARG A 26 25.44 -5.08 -3.61
C ARG A 26 24.55 -4.18 -4.48
N LEU A 27 23.25 -4.08 -4.14
CA LEU A 27 22.24 -3.33 -4.89
C LEU A 27 21.79 -2.05 -4.18
N ARG A 28 22.48 -1.63 -3.11
CA ARG A 28 22.08 -0.49 -2.25
C ARG A 28 21.71 0.77 -3.05
N LYS A 29 22.48 1.11 -4.08
CA LYS A 29 22.21 2.31 -4.90
C LYS A 29 20.93 2.17 -5.73
N ILE A 30 20.66 0.99 -6.28
CA ILE A 30 19.41 0.71 -7.01
C ILE A 30 18.24 0.76 -6.02
N LEU A 31 18.36 0.09 -4.88
CA LEU A 31 17.32 0.01 -3.85
C LEU A 31 16.95 1.37 -3.27
N MET A 32 17.91 2.27 -3.02
CA MET A 32 17.59 3.62 -2.53
C MET A 32 16.83 4.45 -3.58
N ASN A 33 17.25 4.42 -4.85
CA ASN A 33 16.51 5.13 -5.90
C ASN A 33 15.14 4.49 -6.14
N MET A 34 15.04 3.16 -6.01
CA MET A 34 13.79 2.41 -6.11
C MET A 34 12.80 2.80 -5.00
N MET A 35 13.22 2.74 -3.74
CA MET A 35 12.38 3.14 -2.60
C MET A 35 11.94 4.60 -2.70
N GLY A 36 12.86 5.51 -3.04
CA GLY A 36 12.52 6.92 -3.26
C GLY A 36 11.48 7.10 -4.38
N THR A 37 11.62 6.35 -5.47
CA THR A 37 10.67 6.38 -6.60
C THR A 37 9.31 5.78 -6.20
N PHE A 38 9.29 4.69 -5.44
CA PHE A 38 8.06 4.04 -4.98
C PHE A 38 7.29 4.92 -3.99
N ILE A 39 7.97 5.55 -3.03
CA ILE A 39 7.34 6.49 -2.10
C ILE A 39 6.83 7.72 -2.85
N PHE A 40 7.62 8.27 -3.78
CA PHE A 40 7.20 9.43 -4.57
C PHE A 40 5.96 9.11 -5.41
N SER A 41 6.01 8.04 -6.20
CA SER A 41 4.90 7.66 -7.08
C SER A 41 3.67 7.22 -6.29
N GLY A 42 3.83 6.49 -5.19
CA GLY A 42 2.75 6.15 -4.27
C GLY A 42 2.12 7.37 -3.58
N SER A 43 2.92 8.39 -3.24
CA SER A 43 2.42 9.65 -2.68
C SER A 43 1.54 10.39 -3.68
N VAL A 44 1.96 10.45 -4.95
CA VAL A 44 1.16 11.06 -6.03
C VAL A 44 -0.15 10.30 -6.23
N ALA A 45 -0.13 8.97 -6.21
CA ALA A 45 -1.34 8.14 -6.27
C ALA A 45 -2.30 8.40 -5.11
N ALA A 46 -1.77 8.43 -3.88
CA ALA A 46 -2.57 8.66 -2.68
C ALA A 46 -3.22 10.06 -2.73
N ILE A 47 -2.44 11.10 -3.06
CA ILE A 47 -2.96 12.47 -3.18
C ILE A 47 -4.01 12.56 -4.28
N PHE A 48 -3.75 11.99 -5.46
CA PHE A 48 -4.71 11.95 -6.56
C PHE A 48 -6.04 11.33 -6.11
N MET A 49 -5.98 10.18 -5.44
CA MET A 49 -7.19 9.49 -4.99
C MET A 49 -7.89 10.24 -3.86
N ILE A 50 -7.16 10.86 -2.94
CA ILE A 50 -7.73 11.69 -1.87
C ILE A 50 -8.53 12.83 -2.48
N VAL A 51 -7.96 13.55 -3.45
CA VAL A 51 -8.67 14.61 -4.17
C VAL A 51 -9.89 14.06 -4.90
N PHE A 52 -9.76 12.90 -5.54
CA PHE A 52 -10.87 12.27 -6.27
C PHE A 52 -12.04 11.88 -5.36
N VAL A 53 -11.79 11.27 -4.21
CA VAL A 53 -12.86 10.87 -3.26
C VAL A 53 -13.46 12.06 -2.50
N ILE A 54 -12.76 13.19 -2.40
CA ILE A 54 -13.33 14.44 -1.89
C ILE A 54 -14.34 15.01 -2.89
N MET A 55 -14.01 14.99 -4.19
CA MET A 55 -14.91 15.46 -5.25
C MET A 55 -16.08 14.50 -5.48
N PHE A 56 -15.83 13.20 -5.37
CA PHE A 56 -16.81 12.13 -5.59
C PHE A 56 -16.87 11.22 -4.35
N PRO A 57 -17.64 11.60 -3.30
CA PRO A 57 -17.69 10.83 -2.06
C PRO A 57 -18.34 9.46 -2.29
N PRO A 58 -17.69 8.36 -1.84
CA PRO A 58 -18.15 7.01 -2.15
C PRO A 58 -19.42 6.58 -1.40
N THR A 59 -19.82 7.32 -0.37
CA THR A 59 -20.90 7.00 0.58
C THR A 59 -22.03 8.04 0.61
N GLN A 60 -22.01 9.02 -0.30
CA GLN A 60 -23.00 10.09 -0.32
C GLN A 60 -24.42 9.51 -0.50
N GLY A 61 -25.31 9.75 0.48
CA GLY A 61 -26.69 9.23 0.49
C GLY A 61 -26.90 7.98 1.34
N VAL A 62 -25.84 7.40 1.94
CA VAL A 62 -25.96 6.22 2.81
C VAL A 62 -25.75 6.60 4.27
N VAL A 63 -26.84 6.64 5.03
CA VAL A 63 -26.81 6.85 6.47
C VAL A 63 -26.90 5.51 7.18
N LEU A 64 -25.73 4.92 7.48
CA LEU A 64 -25.72 3.75 8.35
C LEU A 64 -25.89 4.21 9.79
N LYS A 65 -27.04 3.96 10.41
CA LYS A 65 -27.21 4.11 11.87
C LYS A 65 -26.44 2.99 12.60
N LEU A 66 -25.12 2.96 12.46
CA LEU A 66 -24.25 2.12 13.28
C LEU A 66 -23.97 2.92 14.57
N THR A 67 -24.57 2.47 15.66
CA THR A 67 -24.66 3.15 16.97
C THR A 67 -23.35 3.17 17.76
N GLN A 68 -22.21 3.38 17.10
CA GLN A 68 -20.94 3.61 17.78
C GLN A 68 -20.35 4.94 17.31
N THR A 69 -20.73 5.98 18.03
CA THR A 69 -20.05 7.27 18.01
C THR A 69 -18.63 7.04 18.51
N VAL A 70 -17.66 6.99 17.61
CA VAL A 70 -16.25 7.12 17.98
C VAL A 70 -16.05 8.59 18.35
N THR A 71 -15.97 8.87 19.64
CA THR A 71 -15.76 10.23 20.15
C THR A 71 -14.33 10.66 19.80
N VAL A 72 -14.18 11.40 18.70
CA VAL A 72 -12.91 12.04 18.36
C VAL A 72 -12.78 13.29 19.24
N GLN A 73 -12.07 13.17 20.35
CA GLN A 73 -11.68 14.32 21.16
C GLN A 73 -10.77 15.24 20.33
N SER A 74 -10.93 16.55 20.52
CA SER A 74 -10.09 17.58 19.89
C SER A 74 -8.68 17.53 20.49
N ILE A 75 -7.82 16.71 19.91
CA ILE A 75 -6.39 16.67 20.24
C ILE A 75 -5.70 17.80 19.45
N ASN A 76 -4.79 18.53 20.11
CA ASN A 76 -3.90 19.49 19.47
C ASN A 76 -3.14 18.79 18.31
N ILE A 77 -3.03 19.42 17.14
CA ILE A 77 -2.36 18.83 15.97
C ILE A 77 -0.92 18.40 16.30
N GLY A 78 -0.21 19.16 17.15
CA GLY A 78 1.12 18.78 17.62
C GLY A 78 1.13 17.48 18.42
N ASP A 79 0.22 17.37 19.40
CA ASP A 79 0.05 16.15 20.20
C ASP A 79 -0.46 14.98 19.35
N GLN A 80 -1.21 15.26 18.30
CA GLN A 80 -1.71 14.25 17.38
C GLN A 80 -0.57 13.66 16.54
N ILE A 81 0.36 14.50 16.06
CA ILE A 81 1.54 14.05 15.31
C ILE A 81 2.50 13.29 16.22
N THR A 82 2.74 13.77 17.45
CA THR A 82 3.63 13.06 18.39
C THR A 82 3.04 11.71 18.79
N ASN A 83 1.74 11.63 19.06
CA ASN A 83 1.05 10.36 19.35
C ASN A 83 0.96 9.42 18.13
N MET A 84 1.07 9.92 16.90
CA MET A 84 1.17 9.07 15.70
C MET A 84 2.52 8.35 15.60
N LEU A 85 3.59 8.97 16.09
CA LEU A 85 4.96 8.47 15.93
C LEU A 85 5.51 7.82 17.20
N THR A 86 4.97 8.19 18.35
CA THR A 86 5.52 7.81 19.66
C THR A 86 4.41 7.45 20.64
N VAL A 87 4.79 6.64 21.62
CA VAL A 87 3.99 6.37 22.81
C VAL A 87 4.88 6.58 24.03
N PRO A 88 4.33 7.06 25.16
CA PRO A 88 5.14 7.32 26.35
C PRO A 88 5.74 6.05 26.96
N ASP A 89 5.12 4.88 26.73
CA ASP A 89 5.56 3.60 27.29
C ASP A 89 5.56 2.50 26.24
N LEU A 90 6.56 1.60 26.27
CA LEU A 90 6.66 0.46 25.36
C LEU A 90 5.45 -0.50 25.47
N THR A 91 4.87 -0.63 26.66
CA THR A 91 3.67 -1.45 26.90
C THR A 91 2.46 -0.92 26.15
N LYS A 92 2.35 0.41 26.01
CA LYS A 92 1.27 1.06 25.25
C LYS A 92 1.45 0.94 23.75
N LEU A 93 2.67 0.63 23.27
CA LEU A 93 2.95 0.48 21.84
C LEU A 93 2.10 -0.63 21.21
N PHE A 94 1.83 -1.70 21.96
CA PHE A 94 1.07 -2.85 21.51
C PHE A 94 -0.46 -2.70 21.71
N LEU A 95 -0.94 -1.49 22.02
CA LEU A 95 -2.37 -1.21 22.06
C LEU A 95 -2.90 -0.92 20.64
N PRO A 96 -4.10 -1.41 20.25
CA PRO A 96 -4.65 -1.21 18.91
C PRO A 96 -4.71 0.25 18.45
N GLY A 97 -4.91 1.19 19.38
CA GLY A 97 -4.97 2.63 19.09
C GLY A 97 -3.63 3.29 18.75
N ASN A 98 -2.50 2.61 18.95
CA ASN A 98 -1.15 3.14 18.73
C ASN A 98 -0.46 2.51 17.52
N MET A 99 -1.24 2.05 16.53
CA MET A 99 -0.72 1.26 15.41
C MET A 99 0.31 2.00 14.54
N LEU A 100 0.14 3.30 14.32
CA LEU A 100 1.11 4.09 13.56
C LEU A 100 2.47 4.17 14.29
N ALA A 101 2.44 4.36 15.62
CA ALA A 101 3.65 4.38 16.44
C ALA A 101 4.33 3.00 16.45
N LEU A 102 3.54 1.91 16.52
CA LEU A 102 4.05 0.54 16.42
C LEU A 102 4.79 0.30 15.09
N ILE A 103 4.22 0.75 13.97
CA ILE A 103 4.83 0.63 12.64
C ILE A 103 6.13 1.44 12.58
N PHE A 104 6.11 2.68 13.09
CA PHE A 104 7.30 3.51 13.13
C PHE A 104 8.44 2.85 13.93
N VAL A 105 8.14 2.33 15.11
CA VAL A 105 9.10 1.58 15.92
C VAL A 105 9.56 0.30 15.22
N ALA A 106 8.67 -0.46 14.59
CA ALA A 106 9.02 -1.66 13.84
C ALA A 106 9.98 -1.36 12.68
N ILE A 107 9.79 -0.24 11.97
CA ILE A 107 10.72 0.22 10.94
C ILE A 107 12.10 0.51 11.55
N LEU A 108 12.16 1.24 12.66
CA LEU A 108 13.42 1.55 13.34
C LEU A 108 14.12 0.28 13.84
N VAL A 109 13.37 -0.68 14.39
CA VAL A 109 13.89 -1.99 14.80
C VAL A 109 14.47 -2.73 13.61
N GLY A 110 13.78 -2.75 12.47
CA GLY A 110 14.30 -3.38 11.25
C GLY A 110 15.60 -2.71 10.76
N ILE A 111 15.65 -1.37 10.72
CA ILE A 111 16.85 -0.60 10.35
C ILE A 111 18.01 -0.91 11.30
N ALA A 112 17.77 -0.86 12.61
CA ALA A 112 18.77 -1.15 13.62
C ALA A 112 19.29 -2.59 13.51
N THR A 113 18.40 -3.56 13.25
CA THR A 113 18.77 -4.97 13.04
C THR A 113 19.72 -5.10 11.84
N THR A 114 19.38 -4.50 10.70
CA THR A 114 20.25 -4.48 9.51
C THR A 114 21.59 -3.81 9.77
N MET A 115 21.60 -2.67 10.46
CA MET A 115 22.82 -1.90 10.75
C MET A 115 23.76 -2.62 11.71
N THR A 116 23.23 -3.53 12.53
CA THR A 116 24.00 -4.34 13.49
C THR A 116 24.84 -5.43 12.81
N GLY A 117 24.63 -5.68 11.50
CA GLY A 117 25.42 -6.62 10.72
C GLY A 117 25.25 -8.07 11.19
N GLU A 118 26.36 -8.83 11.27
CA GLU A 118 26.32 -10.25 11.63
C GLU A 118 25.70 -10.52 13.00
N LYS A 119 25.92 -9.62 13.97
CA LYS A 119 25.31 -9.72 15.31
C LYS A 119 23.78 -9.57 15.28
N GLY A 120 23.23 -8.93 14.24
CA GLY A 120 21.79 -8.75 14.07
C GLY A 120 21.11 -9.97 13.47
N LYS A 121 21.86 -10.93 12.89
CA LYS A 121 21.30 -12.08 12.17
C LYS A 121 20.35 -12.95 13.00
N PRO A 122 20.67 -13.32 14.26
CA PRO A 122 19.74 -14.11 15.08
C PRO A 122 18.41 -13.38 15.33
N PHE A 123 18.45 -12.05 15.44
CA PHE A 123 17.24 -11.26 15.62
C PHE A 123 16.46 -11.10 14.31
N ALA A 124 17.13 -10.99 13.17
CA ALA A 124 16.51 -11.06 11.85
C ALA A 124 15.73 -12.37 11.66
N ASP A 125 16.37 -13.52 11.98
CA ASP A 125 15.74 -14.83 11.90
C ASP A 125 14.52 -14.93 12.84
N PHE A 126 14.61 -14.36 14.04
CA PHE A 126 13.50 -14.26 14.98
C PHE A 126 12.33 -13.41 14.43
N LEU A 127 12.63 -12.26 13.82
CA LEU A 127 11.61 -11.41 13.20
C LEU A 127 10.88 -12.12 12.06
N GLN A 128 11.63 -12.82 11.22
CA GLN A 128 11.08 -13.63 10.13
C GLN A 128 10.17 -14.74 10.68
N ALA A 129 10.67 -15.54 11.63
CA ALA A 129 9.90 -16.62 12.25
C ALA A 129 8.63 -16.09 12.93
N GLY A 130 8.72 -14.95 13.63
CA GLY A 130 7.56 -14.28 14.23
C GLY A 130 6.51 -13.91 13.18
N ALA A 131 6.91 -13.28 12.07
CA ALA A 131 5.99 -12.94 11.00
C ALA A 131 5.28 -14.19 10.45
N GLU A 132 6.02 -15.27 10.18
CA GLU A 132 5.47 -16.54 9.68
C GLU A 132 4.51 -17.22 10.67
N ILE A 133 4.85 -17.25 11.96
CA ILE A 133 4.01 -17.83 13.01
C ILE A 133 2.69 -17.07 13.12
N PHE A 134 2.74 -15.74 13.20
CA PHE A 134 1.54 -14.92 13.33
C PHE A 134 0.68 -14.96 12.05
N MET A 135 1.29 -15.14 10.88
CA MET A 135 0.55 -15.42 9.65
C MET A 135 -0.24 -16.74 9.72
N LYS A 136 0.36 -17.81 10.27
CA LYS A 136 -0.37 -19.08 10.49
C LYS A 136 -1.52 -18.92 11.48
N LEU A 137 -1.34 -18.13 12.54
CA LEU A 137 -2.41 -17.82 13.49
C LEU A 137 -3.59 -17.10 12.81
N ILE A 138 -3.32 -16.16 11.90
CA ILE A 138 -4.39 -15.54 11.09
C ILE A 138 -5.14 -16.60 10.29
N THR A 139 -4.44 -17.52 9.61
CA THR A 139 -5.08 -18.61 8.87
C THR A 139 -6.00 -19.45 9.75
N PHE A 140 -5.59 -19.76 10.99
CA PHE A 140 -6.43 -20.50 11.93
C PHE A 140 -7.72 -19.76 12.29
N ILE A 141 -7.63 -18.45 12.55
CA ILE A 141 -8.80 -17.62 12.83
C ILE A 141 -9.71 -17.54 11.60
N MET A 142 -9.13 -17.50 10.41
CA MET A 142 -9.87 -17.41 9.15
C MET A 142 -10.70 -18.66 8.82
N TYR A 143 -10.39 -19.83 9.37
CA TYR A 143 -11.27 -21.01 9.22
C TYR A 143 -12.66 -20.80 9.85
N TYR A 144 -12.75 -20.02 10.94
CA TYR A 144 -14.01 -19.72 11.61
C TYR A 144 -14.67 -18.41 11.13
N ALA A 145 -13.93 -17.59 10.36
CA ALA A 145 -14.44 -16.33 9.83
C ALA A 145 -15.72 -16.45 9.00
N PRO A 146 -15.94 -17.49 8.16
CA PRO A 146 -17.16 -17.63 7.35
C PRO A 146 -18.46 -17.64 8.17
N VAL A 147 -18.45 -18.20 9.39
CA VAL A 147 -19.64 -18.27 10.26
C VAL A 147 -19.97 -16.90 10.84
N GLY A 148 -18.97 -16.20 11.39
CA GLY A 148 -19.13 -14.83 11.88
C GLY A 148 -19.49 -13.84 10.76
N PHE A 149 -18.96 -14.08 9.57
CA PHE A 149 -19.28 -13.35 8.34
C PHE A 149 -20.75 -13.52 7.98
N PHE A 150 -21.26 -14.75 7.87
CA PHE A 150 -22.64 -14.97 7.45
C PHE A 150 -23.63 -14.31 8.42
N ALA A 151 -23.39 -14.42 9.73
CA ALA A 151 -24.23 -13.77 10.73
C ALA A 151 -24.19 -12.23 10.64
N PHE A 152 -23.01 -11.62 10.50
CA PHE A 152 -22.89 -10.16 10.42
C PHE A 152 -23.38 -9.61 9.09
N PHE A 153 -23.02 -10.26 7.98
CA PHE A 153 -23.44 -9.85 6.64
C PHE A 153 -24.94 -10.02 6.45
N ALA A 154 -25.55 -11.07 7.01
CA ALA A 154 -27.01 -11.20 7.06
C ALA A 154 -27.67 -10.02 7.81
N VAL A 155 -27.12 -9.60 8.95
CA VAL A 155 -27.61 -8.41 9.68
C VAL A 155 -27.40 -7.12 8.87
N LEU A 156 -26.27 -7.02 8.17
CA LEU A 156 -25.93 -5.85 7.36
C LEU A 156 -26.86 -5.73 6.16
N VAL A 157 -27.09 -6.83 5.42
CA VAL A 157 -28.04 -6.89 4.30
C VAL A 157 -29.48 -6.71 4.78
N ALA A 158 -29.87 -7.30 5.91
CA ALA A 158 -31.22 -7.13 6.47
C ALA A 158 -31.50 -5.68 6.87
N LYS A 159 -30.50 -4.96 7.39
CA LYS A 159 -30.65 -3.55 7.81
C LYS A 159 -30.44 -2.55 6.67
N LEU A 160 -29.59 -2.88 5.69
CA LEU A 160 -28.99 -1.91 4.76
C LEU A 160 -28.97 -2.37 3.29
N GLY A 161 -29.58 -3.52 2.97
CA GLY A 161 -29.38 -4.26 1.73
C GLY A 161 -29.38 -3.41 0.44
N PRO A 162 -30.41 -2.59 0.17
CA PRO A 162 -30.46 -1.77 -1.04
C PRO A 162 -29.43 -0.63 -1.05
N THR A 163 -29.23 0.05 0.08
CA THR A 163 -28.34 1.22 0.19
C THR A 163 -26.86 0.83 0.20
N LEU A 164 -26.53 -0.30 0.82
CA LEU A 164 -25.17 -0.83 0.80
C LEU A 164 -24.77 -1.31 -0.59
N PHE A 165 -25.70 -1.92 -1.34
CA PHE A 165 -25.47 -2.30 -2.73
C PHE A 165 -25.18 -1.07 -3.62
N GLU A 166 -25.98 0.00 -3.50
CA GLU A 166 -25.71 1.25 -4.21
C GLU A 166 -24.33 1.82 -3.89
N SER A 167 -23.95 1.78 -2.61
CA SER A 167 -22.62 2.18 -2.15
C SER A 167 -21.49 1.36 -2.79
N TYR A 168 -21.64 0.04 -2.94
CA TYR A 168 -20.65 -0.78 -3.63
C TYR A 168 -20.56 -0.47 -5.12
N VAL A 169 -21.70 -0.30 -5.80
CA VAL A 169 -21.72 0.09 -7.22
C VAL A 169 -21.04 1.45 -7.40
N ARG A 170 -21.40 2.44 -6.58
CA ARG A 170 -20.79 3.78 -6.61
C ARG A 170 -19.29 3.74 -6.35
N THR A 171 -18.87 3.01 -5.32
CA THR A 171 -17.44 2.81 -4.98
C THR A 171 -16.69 2.18 -6.14
N THR A 172 -17.30 1.21 -6.81
CA THR A 172 -16.73 0.57 -8.00
C THR A 172 -16.57 1.57 -9.13
N VAL A 173 -17.61 2.34 -9.47
CA VAL A 173 -17.54 3.36 -10.52
C VAL A 173 -16.47 4.40 -10.22
N ILE A 174 -16.39 4.88 -8.97
CA ILE A 174 -15.36 5.84 -8.52
C ILE A 174 -13.97 5.24 -8.71
N TYR A 175 -13.74 4.01 -8.27
CA TYR A 175 -12.44 3.37 -8.41
C TYR A 175 -12.03 3.20 -9.86
N TYR A 176 -12.93 2.69 -10.70
CA TYR A 176 -12.63 2.45 -12.11
C TYR A 176 -12.43 3.75 -12.88
N ALA A 177 -13.24 4.78 -12.62
CA ALA A 177 -13.05 6.10 -13.21
C ALA A 177 -11.71 6.72 -12.79
N ALA A 178 -11.43 6.78 -11.49
CA ALA A 178 -10.17 7.30 -10.96
C ALA A 178 -8.97 6.50 -11.47
N GLY A 179 -9.07 5.18 -11.46
CA GLY A 179 -8.01 4.27 -11.87
C GLY A 179 -7.70 4.38 -13.37
N VAL A 180 -8.71 4.50 -14.24
CA VAL A 180 -8.48 4.72 -15.67
C VAL A 180 -7.86 6.10 -15.93
N ILE A 181 -8.34 7.14 -15.24
CA ILE A 181 -7.73 8.48 -15.33
C ILE A 181 -6.27 8.42 -14.86
N TYR A 182 -5.98 7.78 -13.74
CA TYR A 182 -4.63 7.62 -13.22
C TYR A 182 -3.74 6.79 -14.14
N PHE A 183 -4.28 5.72 -14.73
CA PHE A 183 -3.59 4.89 -15.70
C PHE A 183 -3.10 5.73 -16.88
N ILE A 184 -3.95 6.60 -17.42
CA ILE A 184 -3.61 7.45 -18.56
C ILE A 184 -2.72 8.61 -18.12
N VAL A 185 -3.20 9.45 -17.19
CA VAL A 185 -2.56 10.72 -16.82
C VAL A 185 -1.35 10.49 -15.93
N GLY A 186 -1.51 9.69 -14.87
CA GLY A 186 -0.44 9.41 -13.91
C GLY A 186 0.74 8.70 -14.55
N PHE A 187 0.52 7.62 -15.29
CA PHE A 187 1.63 6.92 -15.94
C PHE A 187 2.24 7.70 -17.11
N THR A 188 1.46 8.50 -17.84
CA THR A 188 2.04 9.45 -18.81
C THR A 188 2.93 10.47 -18.13
N PHE A 189 2.52 11.01 -16.98
CA PHE A 189 3.34 11.93 -16.20
C PHE A 189 4.67 11.30 -15.77
N PHE A 190 4.67 10.09 -15.18
CA PHE A 190 5.91 9.42 -14.80
C PHE A 190 6.80 9.05 -15.99
N ALA A 191 6.21 8.61 -17.12
CA ALA A 191 6.95 8.34 -18.35
C ALA A 191 7.54 9.62 -18.97
N PHE A 192 6.86 10.76 -18.81
CA PHE A 192 7.40 12.05 -19.19
C PHE A 192 8.57 12.47 -18.30
N LEU A 193 8.50 12.25 -16.98
CA LEU A 193 9.63 12.51 -16.08
C LEU A 193 10.85 11.63 -16.39
N SER A 194 10.64 10.40 -16.87
CA SER A 194 11.75 9.50 -17.19
C SER A 194 12.47 9.83 -18.50
N GLY A 195 11.80 10.45 -19.48
CA GLY A 195 12.40 10.67 -20.80
C GLY A 195 11.70 11.65 -21.72
N LYS A 196 10.88 12.57 -21.17
CA LYS A 196 10.01 13.49 -21.92
C LYS A 196 9.13 12.72 -22.92
N ASN A 197 8.86 13.31 -24.09
CA ASN A 197 8.04 12.68 -25.14
C ASN A 197 8.59 11.33 -25.62
N ALA A 198 9.92 11.16 -25.63
CA ALA A 198 10.54 9.88 -25.99
C ALA A 198 10.24 8.80 -24.94
N GLY A 199 10.26 9.17 -23.64
CA GLY A 199 9.87 8.30 -22.54
C GLY A 199 8.40 7.88 -22.63
N VAL A 200 7.50 8.85 -22.87
CA VAL A 200 6.06 8.60 -23.06
C VAL A 200 5.80 7.63 -24.21
N LYS A 201 6.38 7.87 -25.40
CA LYS A 201 6.22 7.00 -26.56
C LYS A 201 6.74 5.58 -26.30
N THR A 202 7.91 5.48 -25.66
CA THR A 202 8.55 4.20 -25.35
C THR A 202 7.73 3.40 -24.33
N PHE A 203 7.20 4.08 -23.32
CA PHE A 203 6.35 3.47 -22.30
C PHE A 203 5.06 2.89 -22.91
N TRP A 204 4.27 3.74 -23.57
CA TRP A 204 2.96 3.32 -24.13
C TRP A 204 3.08 2.27 -25.22
N LYS A 205 4.19 2.22 -25.96
CA LYS A 205 4.45 1.16 -26.95
C LYS A 205 4.58 -0.24 -26.31
N ASN A 206 5.03 -0.33 -25.06
CA ASN A 206 5.40 -1.61 -24.44
C ASN A 206 4.53 -2.02 -23.25
N VAL A 207 3.65 -1.14 -22.75
CA VAL A 207 2.84 -1.39 -21.54
C VAL A 207 1.61 -2.26 -21.77
N THR A 208 1.15 -2.38 -23.01
CA THR A 208 -0.10 -3.07 -23.37
C THR A 208 -0.09 -4.55 -22.95
N ALA A 209 0.99 -5.28 -23.23
CA ALA A 209 1.07 -6.70 -22.88
C ALA A 209 1.05 -6.91 -21.34
N PRO A 210 1.88 -6.22 -20.54
CA PRO A 210 1.76 -6.28 -19.08
C PRO A 210 0.36 -5.93 -18.54
N ALA A 211 -0.27 -4.88 -19.09
CA ALA A 211 -1.62 -4.46 -18.67
C ALA A 211 -2.67 -5.53 -18.96
N MET A 212 -2.65 -6.13 -20.16
CA MET A 212 -3.60 -7.18 -20.55
C MET A 212 -3.38 -8.47 -19.75
N THR A 213 -2.12 -8.87 -19.51
CA THR A 213 -1.82 -10.04 -18.66
C THR A 213 -2.30 -9.79 -17.23
N ALA A 214 -2.06 -8.61 -16.67
CA ALA A 214 -2.51 -8.26 -15.33
C ALA A 214 -4.04 -8.27 -15.23
N LEU A 215 -4.74 -7.73 -16.24
CA LEU A 215 -6.19 -7.72 -16.30
C LEU A 215 -6.77 -9.14 -16.41
N ALA A 216 -6.16 -10.00 -17.23
CA ALA A 216 -6.64 -11.35 -17.47
C ALA A 216 -6.37 -12.30 -16.29
N THR A 217 -5.27 -12.10 -15.57
CA THR A 217 -4.84 -13.01 -14.50
C THR A 217 -5.20 -12.52 -13.09
N CYS A 218 -5.50 -11.23 -12.93
CA CYS A 218 -5.61 -10.56 -11.64
C CYS A 218 -4.41 -10.88 -10.70
N SER A 219 -3.22 -11.11 -11.28
CA SER A 219 -2.02 -11.49 -10.52
C SER A 219 -0.81 -10.70 -10.96
N SER A 220 -0.29 -9.88 -10.02
CA SER A 220 0.95 -9.13 -10.26
C SER A 220 2.16 -10.07 -10.40
N ALA A 221 2.18 -11.18 -9.65
CA ALA A 221 3.24 -12.18 -9.73
C ALA A 221 3.25 -12.93 -11.07
N ALA A 222 2.07 -13.30 -11.58
CA ALA A 222 1.97 -13.94 -12.90
C ALA A 222 2.39 -13.01 -14.05
N SER A 223 2.34 -11.70 -13.81
CA SER A 223 2.71 -10.68 -14.80
C SER A 223 4.22 -10.36 -14.85
N ILE A 224 5.03 -10.90 -13.93
CA ILE A 224 6.49 -10.62 -13.85
C ILE A 224 7.20 -10.88 -15.18
N PRO A 225 7.05 -12.04 -15.86
CA PRO A 225 7.80 -12.33 -17.08
C PRO A 225 7.49 -11.35 -18.20
N VAL A 226 6.21 -11.02 -18.39
CA VAL A 226 5.75 -10.07 -19.42
C VAL A 226 6.22 -8.66 -19.10
N ASN A 227 6.22 -8.28 -17.82
CA ASN A 227 6.69 -6.98 -17.38
C ASN A 227 8.22 -6.81 -17.56
N LEU A 228 9.01 -7.85 -17.25
CA LEU A 228 10.44 -7.88 -17.55
C LEU A 228 10.71 -7.72 -19.04
N GLN A 229 9.97 -8.42 -19.90
CA GLN A 229 10.09 -8.28 -21.35
C GLN A 229 9.75 -6.86 -21.82
N ALA A 230 8.67 -6.27 -21.32
CA ALA A 230 8.29 -4.90 -21.65
C ALA A 230 9.39 -3.90 -21.29
N VAL A 231 9.96 -4.00 -20.08
CA VAL A 231 11.04 -3.11 -19.62
C VAL A 231 12.34 -3.33 -20.39
N ARG A 232 12.66 -4.56 -20.80
CA ARG A 232 13.79 -4.86 -21.69
C ARG A 232 13.61 -4.19 -23.06
N ASN A 233 12.40 -4.22 -23.62
CA ASN A 233 12.09 -3.52 -24.88
C ASN A 233 12.16 -1.98 -24.75
N MET A 234 12.10 -1.45 -23.52
CA MET A 234 12.35 -0.04 -23.21
C MET A 234 13.85 0.28 -23.04
N HIS A 235 14.75 -0.67 -23.27
CA HIS A 235 16.21 -0.54 -23.15
C HIS A 235 16.70 -0.20 -21.73
N VAL A 236 15.94 -0.59 -20.71
CA VAL A 236 16.40 -0.48 -19.32
C VAL A 236 17.37 -1.63 -19.02
N ALA A 237 18.53 -1.32 -18.44
CA ALA A 237 19.56 -2.29 -18.09
C ALA A 237 19.03 -3.46 -17.24
N SER A 238 19.51 -4.68 -17.50
CA SER A 238 19.11 -5.92 -16.81
C SER A 238 19.25 -5.79 -15.29
N GLU A 239 20.36 -5.23 -14.81
CA GLU A 239 20.61 -5.00 -13.37
C GLU A 239 19.48 -4.20 -12.69
N ILE A 240 18.87 -3.24 -13.40
CA ILE A 240 17.76 -2.44 -12.89
C ILE A 240 16.46 -3.21 -13.04
N ASN A 241 16.16 -3.75 -14.21
CA ASN A 241 14.85 -4.37 -14.45
C ASN A 241 14.64 -5.68 -13.68
N GLU A 242 15.68 -6.52 -13.54
CA GLU A 242 15.65 -7.79 -12.80
C GLU A 242 15.57 -7.56 -11.28
N THR A 243 15.89 -6.35 -10.81
CA THR A 243 15.72 -5.95 -9.41
C THR A 243 14.36 -5.29 -9.18
N VAL A 244 14.03 -4.26 -9.98
CA VAL A 244 12.87 -3.40 -9.74
C VAL A 244 11.55 -4.12 -10.00
N ILE A 245 11.45 -4.95 -11.04
CA ILE A 245 10.17 -5.61 -11.38
C ILE A 245 9.77 -6.65 -10.33
N PRO A 246 10.63 -7.59 -9.91
CA PRO A 246 10.28 -8.56 -8.88
C PRO A 246 10.02 -7.90 -7.52
N LEU A 247 10.89 -6.97 -7.09
CA LEU A 247 10.71 -6.29 -5.81
C LEU A 247 9.50 -5.35 -5.83
N GLY A 248 9.26 -4.63 -6.93
CA GLY A 248 8.09 -3.76 -7.07
C GLY A 248 6.77 -4.53 -7.02
N THR A 249 6.72 -5.76 -7.55
CA THR A 249 5.53 -6.63 -7.47
C THR A 249 5.10 -6.90 -6.02
N ILE A 250 6.07 -6.83 -5.10
CA ILE A 250 5.88 -7.06 -3.68
C ILE A 250 5.68 -5.71 -2.96
N LEU A 251 6.59 -4.75 -3.18
CA LEU A 251 6.75 -3.53 -2.40
C LEU A 251 6.12 -2.28 -3.01
N HIS A 252 5.49 -2.37 -4.18
CA HIS A 252 4.96 -1.20 -4.89
C HIS A 252 3.66 -1.52 -5.61
N LYS A 253 2.55 -1.21 -4.94
CA LYS A 253 1.19 -1.53 -5.39
C LYS A 253 0.32 -0.27 -5.47
N GLN A 254 0.49 0.48 -6.57
CA GLN A 254 -0.25 1.72 -6.86
C GLN A 254 -1.78 1.56 -6.82
N GLY A 255 -2.32 0.52 -7.45
CA GLY A 255 -3.74 0.20 -7.40
C GLY A 255 -4.22 -0.08 -5.98
N SER A 256 -3.39 -0.73 -5.16
CA SER A 256 -3.68 -0.94 -3.74
C SER A 256 -3.63 0.35 -2.93
N ILE A 257 -2.79 1.33 -3.30
CA ILE A 257 -2.79 2.68 -2.68
C ILE A 257 -4.10 3.40 -2.97
N LEU A 258 -4.51 3.46 -4.25
CA LEU A 258 -5.80 4.03 -4.65
C LEU A 258 -6.96 3.33 -3.91
N GLY A 259 -6.90 2.00 -3.83
CA GLY A 259 -7.92 1.19 -3.16
C GLY A 259 -7.92 1.42 -1.65
N GLY A 260 -6.76 1.62 -1.03
CA GLY A 260 -6.61 1.97 0.37
C GLY A 260 -7.29 3.29 0.70
N VAL A 261 -7.01 4.35 -0.07
CA VAL A 261 -7.67 5.66 0.10
C VAL A 261 -9.18 5.53 -0.05
N LEU A 262 -9.66 4.82 -1.08
CA LEU A 262 -11.09 4.61 -1.30
C LEU A 262 -11.76 3.89 -0.12
N LYS A 263 -11.15 2.80 0.36
CA LYS A 263 -11.64 2.04 1.51
C LYS A 263 -11.69 2.88 2.79
N ILE A 264 -10.68 3.72 3.02
CA ILE A 264 -10.66 4.63 4.17
C ILE A 264 -11.79 5.66 4.05
N ALA A 265 -11.90 6.35 2.91
CA ALA A 265 -12.97 7.33 2.67
C ALA A 265 -14.38 6.70 2.79
N PHE A 266 -14.52 5.46 2.32
CA PHE A 266 -15.75 4.68 2.45
C PHE A 266 -16.10 4.41 3.91
N LEU A 267 -15.14 3.96 4.72
CA LEU A 267 -15.38 3.72 6.14
C LEU A 267 -15.70 5.00 6.90
N PHE A 268 -14.98 6.09 6.62
CA PHE A 268 -15.28 7.39 7.21
C PHE A 268 -16.72 7.81 6.96
N GLY A 269 -17.22 7.65 5.73
CA GLY A 269 -18.60 7.99 5.43
C GLY A 269 -19.64 7.05 6.06
N ILE A 270 -19.39 5.74 6.08
CA ILE A 270 -20.28 4.77 6.73
C ILE A 270 -20.41 5.00 8.24
N PHE A 271 -19.31 5.35 8.89
CA PHE A 271 -19.25 5.59 10.33
C PHE A 271 -19.52 7.06 10.71
N HIS A 272 -19.96 7.90 9.77
CA HIS A 272 -20.26 9.33 10.01
C HIS A 272 -19.09 10.12 10.59
N MET A 273 -17.87 9.76 10.19
CA MET A 273 -16.65 10.46 10.59
C MET A 273 -16.25 11.50 9.54
N SER A 274 -15.70 12.63 9.99
CA SER A 274 -15.26 13.69 9.09
C SER A 274 -13.94 13.34 8.40
N PHE A 275 -14.00 13.09 7.08
CA PHE A 275 -12.83 12.77 6.25
C PHE A 275 -11.98 14.00 5.91
N LEU A 276 -12.54 15.21 5.99
CA LEU A 276 -11.86 16.46 5.61
C LEU A 276 -10.97 17.04 6.72
N THR A 277 -10.80 16.34 7.85
CA THR A 277 -9.91 16.80 8.92
C THR A 277 -8.44 16.66 8.49
N PRO A 278 -7.54 17.57 8.91
CA PRO A 278 -6.10 17.45 8.62
C PRO A 278 -5.52 16.10 9.03
N PHE A 279 -5.98 15.58 10.18
CA PHE A 279 -5.61 14.24 10.64
C PHE A 279 -6.09 13.14 9.70
N ALA A 280 -7.35 13.13 9.29
CA ALA A 280 -7.88 12.11 8.39
C ALA A 280 -7.12 12.12 7.05
N LEU A 281 -6.87 13.29 6.47
CA LEU A 281 -6.14 13.40 5.20
C LEU A 281 -4.68 12.95 5.33
N GLY A 282 -3.96 13.40 6.36
CA GLY A 282 -2.55 13.06 6.58
C GLY A 282 -2.35 11.58 6.92
N SER A 283 -3.18 11.05 7.82
CA SER A 283 -3.17 9.62 8.16
C SER A 283 -3.58 8.76 6.96
N THR A 284 -4.56 9.18 6.15
CA THR A 284 -5.00 8.42 4.96
C THR A 284 -3.87 8.31 3.95
N TRP A 285 -3.16 9.41 3.69
CA TRP A 285 -1.99 9.42 2.82
C TRP A 285 -0.92 8.43 3.30
N LEU A 286 -0.56 8.48 4.58
CA LEU A 286 0.46 7.60 5.16
C LEU A 286 0.03 6.13 5.14
N VAL A 287 -1.18 5.83 5.61
CA VAL A 287 -1.72 4.47 5.68
C VAL A 287 -1.86 3.87 4.28
N ALA A 288 -2.32 4.63 3.30
CA ALA A 288 -2.42 4.15 1.92
C ALA A 288 -1.05 3.75 1.35
N ILE A 289 0.00 4.55 1.60
CA ILE A 289 1.37 4.20 1.21
C ILE A 289 1.83 2.93 1.92
N LEU A 290 1.60 2.80 3.22
CA LEU A 290 1.98 1.60 3.99
C LEU A 290 1.27 0.34 3.47
N VAL A 291 -0.02 0.44 3.11
CA VAL A 291 -0.80 -0.64 2.49
C VAL A 291 -0.19 -1.05 1.14
N GLY A 292 0.14 -0.08 0.29
CA GLY A 292 0.70 -0.33 -1.04
C GLY A 292 2.17 -0.75 -1.06
N THR A 293 2.89 -0.62 0.06
CA THR A 293 4.33 -0.90 0.13
C THR A 293 4.66 -1.98 1.15
N VAL A 294 4.61 -1.63 2.43
CA VAL A 294 5.05 -2.49 3.54
C VAL A 294 4.14 -3.70 3.70
N MET A 295 2.83 -3.53 3.62
CA MET A 295 1.90 -4.67 3.74
C MET A 295 1.99 -5.60 2.53
N GLY A 296 2.36 -5.06 1.36
CA GLY A 296 2.58 -5.85 0.15
C GLY A 296 3.75 -6.83 0.25
N ALA A 297 4.71 -6.57 1.15
CA ALA A 297 5.85 -7.43 1.46
C ALA A 297 5.47 -8.77 2.08
N ILE A 298 4.26 -8.85 2.63
CA ILE A 298 3.81 -9.97 3.45
C ILE A 298 2.96 -10.90 2.58
N PRO A 299 3.17 -12.23 2.63
CA PRO A 299 2.23 -13.19 2.04
C PRO A 299 0.79 -12.91 2.53
N SER A 300 -0.19 -12.95 1.64
CA SER A 300 -1.59 -12.55 1.93
C SER A 300 -1.78 -11.08 2.38
N GLY A 301 -0.82 -10.20 2.08
CA GLY A 301 -0.76 -8.81 2.54
C GLY A 301 -1.96 -7.91 2.22
N GLY A 302 -2.82 -8.28 1.25
CA GLY A 302 -4.04 -7.52 0.94
C GLY A 302 -4.99 -7.43 2.13
N MET A 303 -5.21 -8.55 2.83
CA MET A 303 -6.06 -8.60 4.02
C MET A 303 -5.42 -7.88 5.21
N LEU A 304 -4.10 -7.96 5.34
CA LEU A 304 -3.38 -7.23 6.40
C LEU A 304 -3.45 -5.72 6.21
N GLY A 305 -3.41 -5.25 4.96
CA GLY A 305 -3.60 -3.84 4.65
C GLY A 305 -4.99 -3.33 5.06
N GLU A 306 -6.03 -4.16 4.91
CA GLU A 306 -7.37 -3.84 5.39
C GLU A 306 -7.45 -3.81 6.91
N MET A 307 -6.87 -4.81 7.57
CA MET A 307 -6.83 -4.85 9.02
C MET A 307 -6.03 -3.67 9.60
N LEU A 308 -4.96 -3.23 8.92
CA LEU A 308 -4.21 -2.03 9.27
C LEU A 308 -5.11 -0.80 9.25
N ILE A 309 -5.89 -0.61 8.17
CA ILE A 309 -6.86 0.48 8.07
C ILE A 309 -7.80 0.46 9.28
N LEU A 310 -8.40 -0.70 9.60
CA LEU A 310 -9.34 -0.78 10.71
C LEU A 310 -8.68 -0.43 12.05
N SER A 311 -7.46 -0.91 12.29
CA SER A 311 -6.77 -0.66 13.55
C SER A 311 -6.36 0.80 13.72
N VAL A 312 -5.86 1.45 12.67
CA VAL A 312 -5.39 2.84 12.76
C VAL A 312 -6.54 3.80 13.10
N TYR A 313 -7.73 3.54 12.55
CA TYR A 313 -8.90 4.39 12.76
C TYR A 313 -9.83 3.89 13.86
N GLY A 314 -9.53 2.74 14.50
CA GLY A 314 -10.37 2.16 15.55
C GLY A 314 -11.72 1.65 15.05
N PHE A 315 -11.83 1.28 13.77
CA PHE A 315 -13.07 0.72 13.23
C PHE A 315 -13.38 -0.64 13.85
N PRO A 316 -14.65 -1.07 13.91
CA PRO A 316 -14.99 -2.40 14.40
C PRO A 316 -14.42 -3.48 13.45
N PRO A 317 -13.95 -4.65 13.96
CA PRO A 317 -13.34 -5.69 13.11
C PRO A 317 -14.27 -6.20 12.00
N GLN A 318 -15.58 -6.10 12.20
CA GLN A 318 -16.59 -6.52 11.24
C GLN A 318 -16.60 -5.65 9.97
N ALA A 319 -16.07 -4.42 10.04
CA ALA A 319 -15.86 -3.57 8.88
C ALA A 319 -14.84 -4.17 7.88
N LEU A 320 -14.04 -5.16 8.31
CA LEU A 320 -13.09 -5.88 7.45
C LEU A 320 -13.78 -6.48 6.23
N PHE A 321 -14.92 -7.15 6.43
CA PHE A 321 -15.63 -7.82 5.35
C PHE A 321 -16.23 -6.82 4.36
N VAL A 322 -16.66 -5.66 4.86
CA VAL A 322 -17.20 -4.58 4.03
C VAL A 322 -16.12 -4.08 3.06
N ILE A 323 -14.92 -3.80 3.57
CA ILE A 323 -13.82 -3.32 2.73
C ILE A 323 -13.10 -4.42 1.95
N ALA A 324 -13.14 -5.67 2.42
CA ALA A 324 -12.67 -6.83 1.67
C ALA A 324 -13.55 -7.09 0.44
N THR A 325 -14.86 -6.86 0.56
CA THR A 325 -15.78 -6.92 -0.59
C THR A 325 -15.39 -5.87 -1.63
N ILE A 326 -15.07 -4.65 -1.21
CA ILE A 326 -14.55 -3.61 -2.12
C ILE A 326 -13.27 -4.10 -2.81
N SER A 327 -12.33 -4.69 -2.07
CA SER A 327 -11.09 -5.22 -2.62
C SER A 327 -11.33 -6.22 -3.74
N ILE A 328 -12.27 -7.15 -3.59
CA ILE A 328 -12.61 -8.13 -4.65
C ILE A 328 -13.07 -7.42 -5.93
N ILE A 329 -13.91 -6.39 -5.80
CA ILE A 329 -14.52 -5.73 -6.96
C ILE A 329 -13.50 -4.86 -7.72
N ILE A 330 -12.58 -4.21 -6.99
CA ILE A 330 -11.57 -3.32 -7.59
C ILE A 330 -10.31 -4.06 -8.08
N ASP A 331 -10.13 -5.32 -7.67
CA ASP A 331 -8.89 -6.09 -7.86
C ASP A 331 -8.37 -6.14 -9.31
N PRO A 332 -9.21 -6.34 -10.34
CA PRO A 332 -8.72 -6.42 -11.72
C PRO A 332 -7.97 -5.16 -12.14
N LEU A 333 -8.58 -3.97 -11.97
CA LEU A 333 -7.92 -2.71 -12.31
C LEU A 333 -6.79 -2.38 -11.33
N ALA A 334 -6.95 -2.71 -10.04
CA ALA A 334 -5.88 -2.52 -9.06
C ALA A 334 -4.61 -3.27 -9.47
N THR A 335 -4.74 -4.51 -9.93
CA THR A 335 -3.64 -5.34 -10.41
C THR A 335 -3.00 -4.74 -11.66
N VAL A 336 -3.80 -4.24 -12.61
CA VAL A 336 -3.27 -3.52 -13.79
C VAL A 336 -2.41 -2.33 -13.36
N LEU A 337 -2.92 -1.49 -12.46
CA LEU A 337 -2.20 -0.32 -11.95
C LEU A 337 -0.92 -0.71 -11.20
N ASN A 338 -0.95 -1.80 -10.43
CA ASN A 338 0.23 -2.31 -9.73
C ASN A 338 1.33 -2.72 -10.71
N VAL A 339 0.99 -3.57 -11.69
CA VAL A 339 1.93 -4.11 -12.67
C VAL A 339 2.52 -3.01 -13.54
N VAL A 340 1.66 -2.15 -14.09
CA VAL A 340 2.07 -1.05 -14.96
C VAL A 340 2.83 0.03 -14.21
N GLY A 341 2.45 0.29 -12.95
CA GLY A 341 3.21 1.15 -12.04
C GLY A 341 4.65 0.69 -11.88
N ASN A 342 4.89 -0.61 -11.79
CA ASN A 342 6.26 -1.16 -11.73
C ASN A 342 7.04 -0.92 -13.02
N THR A 343 6.38 -1.07 -14.18
CA THR A 343 6.98 -0.81 -15.50
C THR A 343 7.47 0.64 -15.61
N VAL A 344 6.61 1.62 -15.28
CA VAL A 344 6.98 3.04 -15.41
C VAL A 344 8.01 3.46 -14.38
N CYS A 345 7.95 2.92 -13.16
CA CYS A 345 8.95 3.19 -12.13
C CYS A 345 10.32 2.63 -12.52
N ALA A 346 10.40 1.47 -13.18
CA ALA A 346 11.67 0.96 -13.70
C ALA A 346 12.32 1.91 -14.70
N LEU A 347 11.53 2.52 -15.59
CA LEU A 347 12.02 3.53 -16.55
C LEU A 347 12.49 4.80 -15.84
N LEU A 348 11.76 5.27 -14.82
CA LEU A 348 12.13 6.44 -14.02
C LEU A 348 13.41 6.20 -13.21
N ILE A 349 13.56 5.04 -12.56
CA ILE A 349 14.77 4.66 -11.82
C ILE A 349 15.97 4.59 -12.76
N ALA A 350 15.80 4.02 -13.96
CA ALA A 350 16.85 3.98 -14.97
C ALA A 350 17.35 5.39 -15.33
N ARG A 351 16.43 6.35 -15.49
CA ARG A 351 16.78 7.75 -15.74
C ARG A 351 17.57 8.36 -14.58
N LEU A 352 17.10 8.20 -13.34
CA LEU A 352 17.76 8.73 -12.14
C LEU A 352 19.18 8.17 -11.97
N MET A 353 19.36 6.89 -12.32
CA MET A 353 20.67 6.24 -12.28
C MET A 353 21.60 6.66 -13.43
N ALA A 354 21.06 6.88 -14.63
CA ALA A 354 21.82 7.36 -15.78
C ALA A 354 22.33 8.80 -15.57
N VAL A 355 21.49 9.69 -15.02
CA VAL A 355 21.88 11.08 -14.70
C VAL A 355 23.08 11.12 -13.74
N LYS A 356 23.14 10.20 -12.75
CA LYS A 356 24.31 10.10 -11.86
C LYS A 356 25.58 9.58 -12.54
N LYS A 357 25.49 8.73 -13.57
CA LYS A 357 26.67 8.30 -14.34
C LYS A 357 27.24 9.44 -15.20
N VAL A 358 26.41 10.38 -15.66
CA VAL A 358 26.86 11.58 -16.40
C VAL A 358 27.59 12.55 -15.47
N PHE A 359 27.09 12.78 -14.26
CA PHE A 359 27.75 13.66 -13.28
C PHE A 359 29.07 13.10 -12.72
N ILE A 360 29.20 11.78 -12.55
CA ILE A 360 30.47 11.19 -12.07
C ILE A 360 31.56 11.25 -13.15
N LYS A 361 31.20 11.24 -14.44
CA LYS A 361 32.18 11.44 -15.52
C LYS A 361 32.63 12.89 -15.67
N SER A 362 31.84 13.88 -15.24
CA SER A 362 32.24 15.29 -15.31
C SER A 362 33.12 15.77 -14.15
N THR A 363 33.26 15.01 -13.06
CA THR A 363 34.08 15.41 -11.89
C THR A 363 35.46 14.74 -11.85
N VAL A 364 35.72 13.75 -12.72
CA VAL A 364 37.02 13.05 -12.80
C VAL A 364 37.83 13.47 -14.05
N ALA A 365 37.32 14.41 -14.84
CA ALA A 365 38.00 14.96 -16.03
C ALA A 365 38.70 16.31 -15.77
N SER A 366 38.93 16.67 -14.50
CA SER A 366 39.55 17.95 -14.13
C SER A 366 40.50 17.82 -12.92
N ILE A 367 41.41 16.85 -12.94
CA ILE A 367 42.72 16.89 -12.25
C ILE A 367 43.74 16.21 -13.15
#